data_AF-D3F5A9-F1
#
_entry.id   AF-D3F5A9-F1
#
_cell.length_a   1.000
_cell.length_b   1.000
_cell.length_c   1.000
_cell.angle_alpha   90.00
_cell.angle_beta   90.00
_cell.angle_gamma   90.00
#
_symmetry.space_group_name_H-M   'P 1'
#
loop_
_entity.id
_entity.type
_entity.pdbx_description
1 polymer ?
#
loop_
_entity_poly.entity_id
_entity_poly.type
_entity_poly.pdbx_seq_one_letter_code
_entity_poly.pdbx_strand_id
1 'polypeptide(L)' 'MTTDLIGTELTAPEERLLATYESLKQLCREELPPVAHANVRAALAVYVNAIVSMGLAYEPLLDLEV' A
#
# COMPACT_ATOMS: atom_id res chain seq x y z
N MET A 1 14.91 -6.04 9.82
CA MET A 1 14.38 -6.98 8.81
C MET A 1 12.88 -6.89 8.88
N THR A 2 12.23 -6.72 7.74
CA THR A 2 10.78 -6.65 7.65
C THR A 2 10.27 -8.06 7.43
N THR A 3 9.25 -8.46 8.19
CA THR A 3 8.61 -9.77 8.05
C THR A 3 7.19 -9.60 7.55
N ASP A 4 6.66 -10.61 6.88
CA ASP A 4 5.24 -10.71 6.57
C ASP A 4 4.40 -10.90 7.86
N LEU A 5 3.08 -11.02 7.69
CA LEU A 5 2.13 -11.20 8.79
C LEU A 5 2.25 -12.54 9.54
N ILE A 6 3.01 -13.51 9.01
CA ILE A 6 3.22 -14.83 9.64
C ILE A 6 4.67 -15.04 10.11
N GLY A 7 5.52 -14.00 10.03
CA GLY A 7 6.88 -13.99 10.54
C GLY A 7 7.96 -14.46 9.54
N THR A 8 7.63 -14.58 8.25
CA THR A 8 8.60 -14.88 7.19
C THR A 8 9.35 -13.60 6.82
N GLU A 9 10.67 -13.70 6.63
CA GLU A 9 11.44 -12.59 6.08
C GLU A 9 10.98 -12.25 4.67
N LEU A 10 10.77 -10.96 4.40
CA LEU A 10 10.42 -10.50 3.07
C LEU A 10 11.62 -10.63 2.13
N THR A 11 11.36 -11.08 0.92
CA THR A 11 12.30 -10.98 -0.20
C THR A 11 12.43 -9.53 -0.65
N ALA A 12 13.55 -9.19 -1.30
CA ALA A 12 13.77 -7.83 -1.81
C ALA A 12 12.64 -7.31 -2.74
N PRO A 13 12.01 -8.13 -3.61
CA PRO A 13 10.81 -7.71 -4.33
C PRO A 13 9.62 -7.39 -3.42
N GLU A 14 9.35 -8.20 -2.40
CA GLU A 14 8.24 -7.99 -1.46
C GLU A 14 8.44 -6.73 -0.63
N GLU A 15 9.67 -6.46 -0.17
CA GLU A 15 10.01 -5.20 0.49
C GLU A 15 9.74 -3.99 -0.41
N ARG A 16 10.05 -4.09 -1.70
CA ARG A 16 9.78 -3.01 -2.68
C ARG A 16 8.29 -2.82 -2.92
N LEU A 17 7.52 -3.90 -2.98
CA LEU A 17 6.06 -3.82 -3.11
C LEU A 17 5.48 -3.13 -1.87
N LEU A 18 5.87 -3.57 -0.67
CA LEU A 18 5.43 -2.96 0.58
C LEU A 18 5.81 -1.47 0.67
N ALA A 19 7.04 -1.10 0.30
CA ALA A 19 7.48 0.30 0.27
C ALA A 19 6.67 1.17 -0.73
N THR A 20 6.27 0.60 -1.87
CA THR A 20 5.42 1.28 -2.85
C THR A 20 4.01 1.51 -2.29
N TYR A 21 3.44 0.52 -1.62
CA TYR A 21 2.16 0.63 -0.93
C TYR A 21 2.19 1.74 0.14
N GLU A 22 3.22 1.77 0.98
CA GLU A 22 3.40 2.82 1.99
C GLU A 22 3.53 4.22 1.36
N SER A 23 4.25 4.32 0.24
CA SER A 23 4.39 5.58 -0.49
C SER A 23 3.06 6.07 -1.07
N LEU A 24 2.24 5.16 -1.62
CA LEU A 24 0.90 5.48 -2.11
C LEU A 24 -0.02 5.96 -0.97
N LYS A 25 0.02 5.30 0.19
CA LYS A 25 -0.70 5.75 1.39
C LYS A 25 -0.29 7.16 1.81
N GLN A 26 1.01 7.45 1.77
CA GLN A 26 1.52 8.77 2.12
C GLN A 26 1.04 9.84 1.14
N LEU A 27 1.11 9.57 -0.17
CA LEU A 27 0.60 10.49 -1.20
C LEU A 27 -0.91 10.76 -1.07
N CYS A 28 -1.71 9.78 -0.62
CA CYS A 28 -3.14 10.01 -0.34
C CYS A 28 -3.40 11.06 0.75
N ARG A 29 -2.42 11.32 1.63
CA ARG A 29 -2.52 12.29 2.73
C ARG A 29 -1.97 13.67 2.39
N GLU A 30 -1.38 13.82 1.20
CA GLU A 30 -0.78 15.08 0.74
C GLU A 30 -1.77 15.93 -0.06
N GLU A 31 -1.51 17.24 -0.13
CA GLU A 31 -2.23 18.11 -1.04
C GLU A 31 -1.73 17.92 -2.48
N LEU A 32 -2.54 17.24 -3.28
CA LEU A 32 -2.27 16.97 -4.69
C LEU A 32 -3.31 17.65 -5.59
N PRO A 33 -2.98 17.95 -6.86
CA PRO A 33 -3.99 18.32 -7.85
C PRO A 33 -5.12 17.27 -7.90
N PRO A 34 -6.40 17.66 -8.08
CA PRO A 34 -7.53 16.73 -7.94
C PRO A 34 -7.42 15.44 -8.77
N VAL A 35 -6.91 15.56 -10.00
CA VAL A 35 -6.69 14.40 -10.89
C VAL A 35 -5.61 13.48 -10.35
N ALA A 36 -4.53 14.03 -9.80
CA ALA A 36 -3.46 13.21 -9.21
C ALA A 36 -3.97 12.49 -7.97
N HIS A 37 -4.68 13.18 -7.08
CA HIS A 37 -5.22 12.59 -5.85
C HIS A 37 -6.18 11.42 -6.14
N ALA A 38 -7.10 11.60 -7.09
CA ALA A 38 -8.02 10.54 -7.51
C ALA A 38 -7.29 9.30 -8.08
N ASN A 39 -6.25 9.52 -8.90
CA ASN A 39 -5.50 8.41 -9.49
C ASN A 39 -4.60 7.70 -8.47
N VAL A 40 -4.03 8.40 -7.49
CA VAL A 40 -3.28 7.79 -6.39
C VAL A 40 -4.19 6.90 -5.55
N ARG A 41 -5.41 7.36 -5.22
CA ARG A 41 -6.41 6.55 -4.50
C ARG A 41 -6.79 5.29 -5.30
N ALA A 42 -7.05 5.44 -6.60
CA ALA A 42 -7.35 4.30 -7.46
C ALA A 42 -6.19 3.29 -7.53
N ALA A 43 -4.95 3.77 -7.63
CA ALA A 43 -3.76 2.92 -7.60
C ALA A 43 -3.64 2.19 -6.25
N LEU A 44 -3.83 2.88 -5.13
CA LEU A 44 -3.80 2.30 -3.79
C LEU A 44 -4.86 1.20 -3.62
N ALA A 45 -6.08 1.41 -4.13
CA ALA A 45 -7.17 0.44 -4.12
C ALA A 45 -6.81 -0.88 -4.83
N VAL A 46 -6.09 -0.77 -5.95
CA VAL A 46 -5.62 -1.96 -6.68
C VAL A 46 -4.46 -2.60 -5.94
N TYR A 47 -3.53 -1.80 -5.43
CA TYR A 47 -2.30 -2.27 -4.80
C TYR A 47 -2.53 -3.00 -3.49
N VAL A 48 -3.50 -2.56 -2.67
CA VAL A 48 -3.83 -3.21 -1.39
C VAL A 48 -4.24 -4.67 -1.60
N ASN A 49 -4.91 -5.00 -2.71
CA ASN A 49 -5.27 -6.38 -3.01
C ASN A 49 -4.04 -7.27 -3.15
N ALA A 50 -2.97 -6.79 -3.79
CA ALA A 50 -1.72 -7.53 -3.92
C ALA A 50 -1.03 -7.70 -2.56
N ILE A 51 -0.94 -6.61 -1.78
CA ILE A 51 -0.30 -6.59 -0.45
C ILE A 51 -0.99 -7.55 0.52
N VAL A 52 -2.31 -7.51 0.59
CA VAL A 52 -3.11 -8.38 1.47
C VAL A 52 -3.07 -9.83 1.01
N SER A 53 -3.18 -10.10 -0.31
CA SER A 53 -3.17 -11.46 -0.84
C SER A 53 -1.83 -12.17 -0.62
N MET A 54 -0.73 -11.42 -0.60
CA MET A 54 0.60 -11.94 -0.28
C MET A 54 0.88 -11.97 1.24
N GLY A 55 -0.04 -11.48 2.07
CA GLY A 55 0.15 -11.43 3.52
C GLY A 55 1.22 -10.45 3.98
N LEU A 56 1.54 -9.42 3.19
CA LEU A 56 2.60 -8.45 3.51
C LEU A 56 2.13 -7.41 4.54
N ALA A 57 0.86 -7.01 4.49
CA ALA A 57 0.22 -6.15 5.47
C ALA A 57 -1.29 -6.40 5.50
N TYR A 58 -1.91 -6.22 6.66
CA TYR A 58 -3.37 -6.30 6.82
C TYR A 58 -3.88 -4.96 7.35
N GLU A 59 -4.34 -4.12 6.43
CA GLU A 59 -4.99 -2.85 6.76
C GLU A 59 -6.31 -2.76 6.01
N PRO A 60 -7.44 -2.64 6.72
CA PRO A 60 -8.66 -2.20 6.09
C PRO A 60 -8.50 -0.70 5.76
N LEU A 61 -8.50 -0.32 4.47
CA LEU A 61 -8.32 1.07 3.99
C LEU A 61 -9.48 2.03 4.37
N LEU A 62 -10.24 1.71 5.43
CA LEU A 62 -11.47 2.39 5.84
C LEU A 62 -11.25 3.88 6.11
N ASP A 63 -10.06 4.25 6.57
CA ASP A 63 -9.72 5.63 6.92
C ASP A 63 -9.37 6.51 5.71
N LEU A 64 -9.19 5.91 4.52
CA LEU A 64 -8.76 6.62 3.31
C LEU A 64 -9.91 6.85 2.32
N GLU A 65 -11.14 6.46 2.68
CA GLU A 65 -12.35 6.49 1.83
C GLU A 65 -12.15 5.85 0.43
N VAL A 66 -11.14 4.99 0.27
CA VAL A 66 -10.76 4.40 -1.03
C VAL A 66 -11.78 3.41 -1.51
#